data_AF-A0A842MV55-F1
#
_entry.id   AF-A0A842MV55-F1
#
_cell.length_a   1.000
_cell.length_b   1.000
_cell.length_c   1.000
_cell.angle_alpha   90.00
_cell.angle_beta   90.00
_cell.angle_gamma   90.00
#
_symmetry.space_group_name_H-M   'P 1'
#
loop_
_entity.id
_entity.type
_entity.pdbx_description
1 polymer ?
#
loop_
_entity_poly.entity_id
_entity_poly.type
_entity_poly.pdbx_seq_one_letter_code
_entity_poly.pdbx_strand_id
1 'polypeptide(L)'
;MNLLEISASFLGVAILILVLIFVIYSIENMRRSGFSAALILIAVGAICFLLSIASMAAVIFFNPDHGLAYAAAFLWVTGAALTLMGQILRINSFKRIYGSLRSAVSLSSSKYSLAGTVLLIVGAPVYLFFFFQTIAEGFNWYSVGSEAIWIFVFACLTIAERKLFLVSSVPPMKVLETKMIQNDVQTLVAYSSLTNRFLAHVVPVIGVSGVEDALSLCVEEHPILFGEKILRDGSLDIDQLIKNSKRIHESERTNEIFSAFSDLNSTIIDLYAALTSPTQAISMVGTEAELYQDDVALWKVGVPLGKYIEAVYERDLVIGLPEGVADAAKTSNFAYILFKRYLEPLLNKCKKMSKIGVKKELGEMADKSPVLSRVILSDDGKFDLSNLYGYLSKTKFKEGMRELVEAFSIIANVCYGAVKSDLGMKKASEIASEMFSELLRKYGGFLQHYGIIEAIPEGVQISGTYLPLIAGKSYLVEGRSPKHAFRMFADLVRFGNPGLIITTSHPAHVRREHNIPERITILWLSKVEVDYAISPSNLGIIRDRISAFVSKKENSVVMLEGLEYLITTNGFDLTLKLMHDVREIVVVNRARLIVPVAPLALEPKQLEMMRRFMEVIQTEEET
;
A
#
# COMPACT_ATOMS: atom_id res chain seq x y z
N MET A 1 43.84 32.77 -27.52
CA MET A 1 42.43 32.38 -27.61
C MET A 1 41.67 33.51 -28.28
N ASN A 2 41.11 33.29 -29.47
CA ASN A 2 40.30 34.30 -30.15
C ASN A 2 38.92 34.42 -29.45
N LEU A 3 38.22 35.54 -29.64
CA LEU A 3 36.89 35.80 -29.03
C LEU A 3 35.89 34.63 -29.23
N LEU A 4 36.03 33.95 -30.35
CA LEU A 4 35.23 32.81 -30.79
C LEU A 4 35.45 31.57 -29.92
N GLU A 5 36.71 31.26 -29.59
CA GLU A 5 37.10 30.14 -28.71
C GLU A 5 36.71 30.40 -27.24
N ILE A 6 36.82 31.66 -26.80
CA ILE A 6 36.36 32.09 -25.47
C ILE A 6 34.84 31.89 -25.38
N SER A 7 34.09 32.34 -26.37
CA SER A 7 32.62 32.25 -26.40
C SER A 7 32.15 30.79 -26.39
N ALA A 8 32.75 29.93 -27.21
CA ALA A 8 32.48 28.49 -27.23
C ALA A 8 32.79 27.81 -25.89
N SER A 9 33.91 28.16 -25.26
CA SER A 9 34.28 27.58 -23.96
C SER A 9 33.25 27.92 -22.86
N PHE A 10 32.74 29.16 -22.84
CA PHE A 10 31.69 29.57 -21.89
C PHE A 10 30.36 28.84 -22.14
N LEU A 11 29.95 28.70 -23.40
CA LEU A 11 28.73 27.98 -23.79
C LEU A 11 28.85 26.48 -23.46
N GLY A 12 29.99 25.85 -23.75
CA GLY A 12 30.28 24.46 -23.39
C GLY A 12 30.19 24.20 -21.87
N VAL A 13 30.72 25.10 -21.03
CA VAL A 13 30.56 25.01 -19.57
C VAL A 13 29.10 25.12 -19.15
N ALA A 14 28.32 26.02 -19.75
CA ALA A 14 26.90 26.15 -19.47
C ALA A 14 26.11 24.88 -19.85
N ILE A 15 26.41 24.28 -21.01
CA ILE A 15 25.85 23.00 -21.44
C ILE A 15 26.19 21.90 -20.44
N LEU A 16 27.46 21.78 -20.03
CA LEU A 16 27.89 20.78 -19.06
C LEU A 16 27.13 20.90 -17.73
N ILE A 17 26.96 22.12 -17.20
CA ILE A 17 26.20 22.35 -15.97
C ILE A 17 24.74 21.92 -16.14
N LEU A 18 24.09 22.31 -17.22
CA LEU A 18 22.70 21.93 -17.49
C LEU A 18 22.55 20.41 -17.65
N VAL A 19 23.46 19.76 -18.37
CA VAL A 19 23.45 18.30 -18.53
C VAL A 19 23.69 17.58 -17.21
N LEU A 20 24.61 18.07 -16.37
CA LEU A 20 24.83 17.51 -15.03
C LEU A 20 23.56 17.59 -14.19
N ILE A 21 22.89 18.75 -14.16
CA ILE A 21 21.63 18.92 -13.42
C ILE A 21 20.52 18.02 -14.01
N PHE A 22 20.43 17.93 -15.35
CA PHE A 22 19.50 17.04 -16.04
C PHE A 22 19.74 15.57 -15.69
N VAL A 23 21.00 15.12 -15.67
CA VAL A 23 21.39 13.75 -15.25
C VAL A 23 20.99 13.49 -13.81
N ILE A 24 21.31 14.42 -12.89
CA ILE A 24 20.97 14.28 -11.47
C ILE A 24 19.46 14.09 -11.29
N TYR A 25 18.64 14.98 -11.87
CA TYR A 25 17.19 14.86 -11.74
C TYR A 25 16.63 13.64 -12.47
N SER A 26 17.13 13.29 -13.66
CA SER A 26 16.67 12.11 -14.40
C SER A 26 16.97 10.80 -13.65
N ILE A 27 18.17 10.66 -13.07
CA ILE A 27 18.54 9.49 -12.27
C ILE A 27 17.70 9.42 -11.00
N GLU A 28 17.50 10.55 -10.33
CA GLU A 28 16.74 10.59 -9.08
C GLU A 28 15.25 10.30 -9.32
N ASN A 29 14.67 10.82 -10.40
CA ASN A 29 13.32 10.47 -10.85
C ASN A 29 13.21 8.98 -11.23
N MET A 30 14.20 8.42 -11.94
CA MET A 30 14.25 6.99 -12.28
C MET A 30 14.31 6.12 -11.01
N ARG A 31 15.20 6.44 -10.06
CA ARG A 31 15.35 5.70 -8.80
C ARG A 31 14.08 5.72 -7.97
N ARG A 32 13.46 6.89 -7.83
CA ARG A 32 12.23 7.05 -7.05
C ARG A 32 11.06 6.33 -7.71
N SER A 33 10.95 6.35 -9.03
CA SER A 33 9.80 5.82 -9.78
C SER A 33 9.70 4.29 -9.84
N GLY A 34 10.62 3.55 -9.21
CA GLY A 34 10.67 2.10 -9.33
C GLY A 34 11.06 1.64 -10.74
N PHE A 35 11.88 2.44 -11.44
CA PHE A 35 12.44 2.11 -12.75
C PHE A 35 11.39 1.98 -13.87
N SER A 36 10.52 2.99 -14.03
CA SER A 36 9.60 3.02 -15.18
C SER A 36 10.38 3.08 -16.50
N ALA A 37 9.90 2.37 -17.54
CA ALA A 37 10.59 2.28 -18.82
C ALA A 37 10.88 3.67 -19.45
N ALA A 38 9.93 4.59 -19.34
CA ALA A 38 10.09 5.96 -19.86
C ALA A 38 11.21 6.73 -19.11
N LEU A 39 11.27 6.65 -17.78
CA LEU A 39 12.27 7.35 -16.98
C LEU A 39 13.64 6.69 -17.06
N ILE A 40 13.73 5.36 -17.23
CA ILE A 40 14.98 4.67 -17.56
C ILE A 40 15.55 5.23 -18.87
N LEU A 41 14.74 5.29 -19.92
CA LEU A 41 15.19 5.77 -21.23
C LEU A 41 15.70 7.21 -21.16
N ILE A 42 15.00 8.08 -20.42
CA ILE A 42 15.42 9.47 -20.20
C ILE A 42 16.75 9.53 -19.41
N ALA A 43 16.88 8.76 -18.32
CA ALA A 43 18.08 8.75 -17.50
C ALA A 43 19.30 8.18 -18.24
N VAL A 44 19.15 7.08 -18.98
CA VAL A 44 20.20 6.51 -19.83
C VAL A 44 20.57 7.50 -20.94
N GLY A 45 19.58 8.16 -21.55
CA GLY A 45 19.80 9.21 -22.55
C GLY A 45 20.61 10.39 -21.99
N ALA A 46 20.28 10.86 -20.77
CA ALA A 46 21.01 11.91 -20.07
C ALA A 46 22.48 11.51 -19.80
N ILE A 47 22.73 10.27 -19.38
CA ILE A 47 24.08 9.74 -19.15
C ILE A 47 24.87 9.70 -20.46
N CYS A 48 24.24 9.30 -21.58
CA CYS A 48 24.89 9.33 -22.89
C CYS A 48 25.33 10.74 -23.30
N PHE A 49 24.53 11.77 -23.03
CA PHE A 49 24.94 13.16 -23.26
C PHE A 49 26.15 13.56 -22.41
N LEU A 50 26.17 13.21 -21.13
CA LEU A 50 27.29 13.52 -20.24
C LEU A 50 28.59 12.83 -20.70
N LEU A 51 28.50 11.54 -21.08
CA LEU A 51 29.64 10.79 -21.61
C LEU A 51 30.13 11.35 -22.95
N SER A 52 29.21 11.83 -23.79
CA SER A 52 29.56 12.50 -25.05
C SER A 52 30.33 13.80 -24.81
N ILE A 53 29.88 14.65 -23.88
CA ILE A 53 30.57 15.89 -23.51
C ILE A 53 31.96 15.58 -22.94
N ALA A 54 32.07 14.60 -22.05
CA ALA A 54 33.36 14.20 -21.48
C ALA A 54 34.33 13.68 -22.56
N SER A 55 33.83 12.88 -23.50
CA SER A 55 34.61 12.37 -24.63
C SER A 55 35.08 13.51 -25.54
N MET A 56 34.20 14.48 -25.84
CA MET A 56 34.56 15.64 -26.66
C MET A 56 35.57 16.55 -25.97
N ALA A 57 35.47 16.74 -24.65
CA ALA A 57 36.49 17.45 -23.87
C ALA A 57 37.84 16.72 -23.96
N ALA A 58 37.86 15.39 -23.84
CA ALA A 58 39.09 14.61 -24.01
C ALA A 58 39.70 14.75 -25.41
N VAL A 59 38.88 14.84 -26.46
CA VAL A 59 39.34 15.13 -27.82
C VAL A 59 40.09 16.45 -27.88
N ILE A 60 39.53 17.50 -27.27
CA ILE A 60 40.12 18.85 -27.27
C ILE A 60 41.43 18.90 -26.46
N PHE A 61 41.48 18.24 -25.30
CA PHE A 61 42.64 18.33 -24.38
C PHE A 61 43.81 17.43 -24.77
N PHE A 62 43.53 16.24 -25.31
CA PHE A 62 44.58 15.22 -25.54
C PHE A 62 44.95 15.03 -27.01
N ASN A 63 44.26 15.72 -27.95
CA ASN A 63 44.40 15.51 -29.40
C ASN A 63 44.46 14.02 -29.82
N PRO A 64 43.52 13.16 -29.38
CA PRO A 64 43.45 11.78 -29.83
C PRO A 64 42.94 11.70 -31.28
N ASP A 65 43.11 10.53 -31.91
CA ASP A 65 42.61 10.25 -33.27
C ASP A 65 41.11 10.55 -33.43
N HIS A 66 40.69 10.84 -34.67
CA HIS A 66 39.29 11.13 -35.04
C HIS A 66 38.27 10.09 -34.56
N GLY A 67 38.69 8.86 -34.25
CA GLY A 67 37.84 7.80 -33.70
C GLY A 67 37.10 8.20 -32.40
N LEU A 68 37.76 8.91 -31.48
CA LEU A 68 37.11 9.32 -30.23
C LEU A 68 36.04 10.40 -30.47
N ALA A 69 36.24 11.28 -31.45
CA ALA A 69 35.26 12.28 -31.86
C ALA A 69 34.00 11.60 -32.45
N TYR A 70 34.17 10.60 -33.33
CA TYR A 70 33.04 9.83 -33.86
C TYR A 70 32.28 9.07 -32.76
N ALA A 71 32.98 8.52 -31.78
CA ALA A 71 32.35 7.87 -30.62
C ALA A 71 31.53 8.88 -29.79
N ALA A 72 32.04 10.10 -29.57
CA ALA A 72 31.31 11.17 -28.89
C ALA A 72 30.03 11.55 -29.64
N ALA A 73 30.08 11.73 -30.97
CA ALA A 73 28.90 12.02 -31.78
C ALA A 73 27.87 10.88 -31.74
N PHE A 74 28.31 9.62 -31.79
CA PHE A 74 27.43 8.46 -31.67
C PHE A 74 26.70 8.42 -30.31
N LEU A 75 27.41 8.69 -29.22
CA LEU A 75 26.83 8.79 -27.88
C LEU A 75 25.79 9.93 -27.79
N TRP A 76 26.06 11.07 -28.44
CA TRP A 76 25.12 12.19 -28.48
C TRP A 76 23.81 11.83 -29.18
N VAL A 77 23.90 11.20 -30.36
CA VAL A 77 22.73 10.76 -31.14
C VAL A 77 21.93 9.70 -30.38
N THR A 78 22.63 8.76 -29.73
CA THR A 78 22.00 7.73 -28.90
C THR A 78 21.30 8.37 -27.69
N GLY A 79 21.95 9.34 -27.03
CA GLY A 79 21.34 10.11 -25.94
C GLY A 79 20.07 10.82 -26.36
N ALA A 80 20.09 11.47 -27.54
CA ALA A 80 18.92 12.12 -28.11
C ALA A 80 17.79 11.13 -28.43
N ALA A 81 18.10 10.00 -29.07
CA ALA A 81 17.12 8.98 -29.44
C ALA A 81 16.44 8.34 -28.21
N LEU A 82 17.21 7.98 -27.19
CA LEU A 82 16.68 7.39 -25.95
C LEU A 82 15.82 8.40 -25.19
N THR A 83 16.29 9.65 -25.06
CA THR A 83 15.51 10.72 -24.43
C THR A 83 14.20 10.94 -25.19
N LEU A 84 14.25 11.02 -26.53
CA LEU A 84 13.06 11.17 -27.37
C LEU A 84 12.06 10.02 -27.17
N MET A 85 12.54 8.77 -27.19
CA MET A 85 11.71 7.59 -26.98
C MET A 85 11.03 7.60 -25.61
N GLY A 86 11.76 7.98 -24.56
CA GLY A 86 11.21 8.12 -23.21
C GLY A 86 10.14 9.23 -23.11
N GLN A 87 10.37 10.38 -23.75
CA GLN A 87 9.39 11.47 -23.80
C GLN A 87 8.12 11.07 -24.58
N ILE A 88 8.25 10.36 -25.70
CA ILE A 88 7.11 9.87 -26.49
C ILE A 88 6.25 8.90 -25.69
N LEU A 89 6.86 7.95 -24.96
CA LEU A 89 6.12 7.04 -24.09
C LEU A 89 5.31 7.80 -23.03
N ARG A 90 5.90 8.84 -22.44
CA ARG A 90 5.23 9.69 -21.45
C ARG A 90 4.05 10.47 -22.04
N ILE A 91 4.22 11.06 -23.22
CA ILE A 91 3.14 11.77 -23.95
C ILE A 91 2.00 10.81 -24.31
N ASN A 92 2.31 9.57 -24.73
CA ASN A 92 1.29 8.57 -25.04
C ASN A 92 0.46 8.17 -23.81
N SER A 93 1.08 8.09 -22.62
CA SER A 93 0.37 7.88 -21.36
C SER A 93 -0.62 9.02 -21.07
N PHE A 94 -0.22 10.28 -21.29
CA PHE A 94 -1.16 11.41 -21.16
C PHE A 94 -2.27 11.39 -22.20
N LYS A 95 -1.97 11.10 -23.47
CA LYS A 95 -2.99 11.00 -24.52
C LYS A 95 -4.08 9.99 -24.17
N ARG A 96 -3.73 8.88 -23.50
CA ARG A 96 -4.69 7.88 -23.04
C ARG A 96 -5.67 8.45 -22.00
N ILE A 97 -5.24 9.39 -21.17
CA ILE A 97 -6.05 10.01 -20.11
C ILE A 97 -6.91 11.15 -20.66
N TYR A 98 -6.31 12.04 -21.46
CA TYR A 98 -6.98 13.26 -21.94
C TYR A 98 -7.78 13.06 -23.24
N GLY A 99 -7.73 11.88 -23.86
CA GLY A 99 -8.37 11.57 -25.16
C GLY A 99 -7.78 12.29 -26.38
N SER A 100 -7.10 13.43 -26.19
CA SER A 100 -6.52 14.26 -27.26
C SER A 100 -5.07 14.65 -26.97
N LEU A 101 -4.28 14.81 -28.04
CA LEU A 101 -2.89 15.28 -27.95
C LEU A 101 -2.82 16.77 -27.55
N ARG A 102 -3.83 17.57 -27.91
CA ARG A 102 -3.85 19.03 -27.70
C ARG A 102 -4.00 19.40 -26.22
N SER A 103 -4.81 18.65 -25.48
CA SER A 103 -4.99 18.79 -24.03
C SER A 103 -3.77 18.26 -23.25
N ALA A 104 -3.13 17.18 -23.70
CA ALA A 104 -1.86 16.71 -23.10
C ALA A 104 -0.71 17.75 -23.20
N VAL A 105 -0.73 18.60 -24.23
CA VAL A 105 0.27 19.65 -24.49
C VAL A 105 0.00 20.93 -23.68
N SER A 106 -1.21 21.11 -23.13
CA SER A 106 -1.58 22.34 -22.37
C SER A 106 -0.97 22.39 -20.96
N LEU A 107 -0.46 21.27 -20.44
CA LEU A 107 0.05 21.10 -19.07
C LEU A 107 1.34 21.91 -18.83
N SER A 108 1.46 22.57 -17.67
CA SER A 108 2.59 23.47 -17.35
C SER A 108 3.97 22.77 -17.39
N SER A 109 4.02 21.48 -17.06
CA SER A 109 5.22 20.65 -17.08
C SER A 109 5.49 20.06 -18.47
N SER A 110 4.44 19.69 -19.21
CA SER A 110 4.57 19.12 -20.56
C SER A 110 5.03 20.16 -21.58
N LYS A 111 4.76 21.46 -21.37
CA LYS A 111 5.28 22.54 -22.25
C LYS A 111 6.80 22.53 -22.38
N TYR A 112 7.54 22.43 -21.28
CA TYR A 112 9.01 22.40 -21.31
C TYR A 112 9.55 21.08 -21.84
N SER A 113 8.90 19.96 -21.45
CA SER A 113 9.25 18.64 -21.98
C SER A 113 9.02 18.54 -23.49
N LEU A 114 7.91 19.06 -24.00
CA LEU A 114 7.56 19.08 -25.42
C LEU A 114 8.43 20.07 -26.19
N ALA A 115 8.66 21.28 -25.67
CA ALA A 115 9.61 22.22 -26.26
C ALA A 115 11.00 21.58 -26.38
N GLY A 116 11.51 20.96 -25.31
CA GLY A 116 12.78 20.23 -25.34
C GLY A 116 12.77 19.08 -26.34
N THR A 117 11.66 18.34 -26.47
CA THR A 117 11.50 17.23 -27.43
C THR A 117 11.49 17.73 -28.88
N VAL A 118 10.74 18.79 -29.20
CA VAL A 118 10.71 19.39 -30.53
C VAL A 118 12.08 19.93 -30.91
N LEU A 119 12.75 20.62 -29.97
CA LEU A 119 14.09 21.13 -30.17
C LEU A 119 15.14 20.01 -30.30
N LEU A 120 14.97 18.87 -29.63
CA LEU A 120 15.80 17.68 -29.83
C LEU A 120 15.69 17.14 -31.26
N ILE A 121 14.47 17.06 -31.80
CA ILE A 121 14.21 16.58 -33.17
C ILE A 121 14.85 17.53 -34.20
N VAL A 122 14.63 18.84 -34.03
CA VAL A 122 15.13 19.86 -34.96
C VAL A 122 16.64 20.09 -34.80
N GLY A 123 17.15 20.02 -33.57
CA GLY A 123 18.54 20.31 -33.23
C GLY A 123 19.52 19.18 -33.55
N ALA A 124 19.08 17.91 -33.58
CA ALA A 124 19.98 16.78 -33.86
C ALA A 124 20.60 16.80 -35.28
N PRO A 125 19.84 17.07 -36.37
CA PRO A 125 20.42 17.22 -37.71
C PRO A 125 21.38 18.42 -37.81
N VAL A 126 21.04 19.53 -37.13
CA VAL A 126 21.85 20.76 -37.10
C VAL A 126 23.17 20.49 -36.37
N TYR A 127 23.14 19.77 -35.25
CA TYR A 127 24.31 19.33 -34.52
C TYR A 127 25.25 18.48 -35.37
N LEU A 128 24.72 17.45 -36.05
CA LEU A 128 25.52 16.58 -36.90
C LEU A 128 26.17 17.34 -38.04
N PHE A 129 25.42 18.22 -38.72
CA PHE A 129 25.95 19.05 -39.81
C PHE A 129 27.13 19.91 -39.35
N PHE A 130 26.98 20.64 -38.23
CA PHE A 130 28.04 21.50 -37.72
C PHE A 130 29.19 20.72 -37.07
N PHE A 131 28.96 19.53 -36.54
CA PHE A 131 30.00 18.64 -36.04
C PHE A 131 30.96 18.22 -37.16
N PHE A 132 30.43 17.74 -38.29
CA PHE A 132 31.27 17.38 -39.45
C PHE A 132 32.00 18.58 -40.04
N GLN A 133 31.35 19.75 -40.09
CA GLN A 133 32.00 20.97 -40.55
C GLN A 133 33.14 21.40 -39.61
N THR A 134 32.95 21.31 -38.29
CA THR A 134 33.97 21.69 -37.31
C THR A 134 35.19 20.75 -37.37
N ILE A 135 34.99 19.46 -37.65
CA ILE A 135 36.07 18.50 -37.88
C ILE A 135 36.84 18.80 -39.19
N ALA A 136 36.13 19.22 -40.25
CA ALA A 136 36.71 19.44 -41.56
C ALA A 136 37.39 20.81 -41.72
N GLU A 137 36.80 21.87 -41.17
CA GLU A 137 37.16 23.28 -41.44
C GLU A 137 37.58 24.05 -40.17
N GLY A 138 37.48 23.44 -38.99
CA GLY A 138 37.76 24.10 -37.70
C GLY A 138 36.58 24.92 -37.16
N PHE A 139 36.79 25.60 -36.03
CA PHE A 139 35.72 26.27 -35.28
C PHE A 139 35.27 27.59 -35.95
N ASN A 140 33.95 27.78 -36.10
CA ASN A 140 33.37 28.97 -36.72
C ASN A 140 32.18 29.55 -35.92
N TRP A 141 31.63 30.70 -36.34
CA TRP A 141 30.50 31.34 -35.65
C TRP A 141 29.21 30.51 -35.69
N TYR A 142 29.07 29.58 -36.64
CA TYR A 142 27.93 28.68 -36.70
C TYR A 142 28.00 27.59 -35.62
N SER A 143 29.20 27.14 -35.25
CA SER A 143 29.41 26.25 -34.09
C SER A 143 28.89 26.87 -32.79
N VAL A 144 29.11 28.18 -32.59
CA VAL A 144 28.58 28.95 -31.45
C VAL A 144 27.05 29.00 -31.46
N GLY A 145 26.43 29.19 -32.63
CA GLY A 145 24.98 29.17 -32.78
C GLY A 145 24.35 27.80 -32.47
N SER A 146 25.02 26.72 -32.86
CA SER A 146 24.61 25.33 -32.55
C SER A 146 24.61 25.07 -31.03
N GLU A 147 25.65 25.51 -30.32
CA GLU A 147 25.74 25.36 -28.86
C GLU A 147 24.62 26.11 -28.13
N ALA A 148 24.25 27.31 -28.59
CA ALA A 148 23.14 28.08 -28.01
C ALA A 148 21.78 27.33 -28.12
N ILE A 149 21.53 26.61 -29.22
CA ILE A 149 20.34 25.78 -29.38
C ILE A 149 20.32 24.67 -28.33
N TRP A 150 21.46 24.01 -28.08
CA TRP A 150 21.55 22.93 -27.10
C TRP A 150 21.43 23.41 -25.65
N ILE A 151 21.92 24.60 -25.33
CA ILE A 151 21.63 25.24 -24.02
C ILE A 151 20.13 25.36 -23.82
N PHE A 152 19.40 25.81 -24.84
CA PHE A 152 17.94 25.95 -24.73
C PHE A 152 17.25 24.58 -24.60
N VAL A 153 17.69 23.57 -25.36
CA VAL A 153 17.22 22.17 -25.22
C VAL A 153 17.40 21.67 -23.79
N PHE A 154 18.61 21.74 -23.24
CA PHE A 154 18.89 21.22 -21.90
C PHE A 154 18.25 22.05 -20.80
N ALA A 155 18.10 23.36 -20.98
CA ALA A 155 17.34 24.19 -20.04
C ALA A 155 15.88 23.73 -19.96
N CYS A 156 15.22 23.50 -21.11
CA CYS A 156 13.86 22.98 -21.16
C CYS A 156 13.73 21.60 -20.51
N LEU A 157 14.62 20.66 -20.85
CA LEU A 157 14.61 19.30 -20.29
C LEU A 157 14.90 19.30 -18.78
N THR A 158 15.85 20.13 -18.33
CA THR A 158 16.20 20.27 -16.91
C THR A 158 15.04 20.84 -16.10
N ILE A 159 14.36 21.88 -16.60
CA ILE A 159 13.20 22.46 -15.93
C ILE A 159 12.07 21.42 -15.82
N ALA A 160 11.87 20.61 -16.86
CA ALA A 160 10.87 19.55 -16.85
C ALA A 160 11.18 18.48 -15.79
N GLU A 161 12.40 17.96 -15.75
CA GLU A 161 12.80 16.91 -14.79
C GLU A 161 12.89 17.43 -13.35
N ARG A 162 13.30 18.69 -13.15
CA ARG A 162 13.27 19.34 -11.83
C ARG A 162 11.84 19.48 -11.31
N LYS A 163 10.89 19.91 -12.15
CA LYS A 163 9.48 19.98 -11.77
C LYS A 163 8.95 18.61 -11.36
N LEU A 164 9.31 17.55 -12.10
CA LEU A 164 8.93 16.19 -11.77
C LEU A 164 9.55 15.69 -10.45
N PHE A 165 10.82 16.03 -10.19
CA PHE A 165 11.48 15.71 -8.92
C PHE A 165 10.75 16.31 -7.71
N LEU A 166 10.28 17.54 -7.83
CA LEU A 166 9.55 18.22 -6.75
C LEU A 166 8.23 17.50 -6.39
N VAL A 167 7.57 16.87 -7.36
CA VAL A 167 6.35 16.03 -7.15
C VAL A 167 6.62 14.88 -6.21
N SER A 168 7.69 14.15 -6.47
CA SER A 168 8.10 13.00 -5.68
C SER A 168 8.59 13.36 -4.27
N SER A 169 8.62 14.66 -3.92
CA SER A 169 9.16 15.17 -2.66
C SER A 169 8.21 16.06 -1.87
N VAL A 170 6.96 16.26 -2.32
CA VAL A 170 5.98 17.07 -1.56
C VAL A 170 5.55 16.32 -0.30
N PRO A 171 5.76 16.88 0.91
CA PRO A 171 5.17 16.33 2.13
C PRO A 171 3.67 16.66 2.19
N PRO A 172 2.85 15.79 2.81
CA PRO A 172 1.40 15.94 2.82
C PRO A 172 0.97 17.26 3.46
N MET A 173 0.03 17.95 2.80
CA MET A 173 -0.58 19.17 3.32
C MET A 173 -1.41 18.86 4.57
N LYS A 174 -1.34 19.75 5.58
CA LYS A 174 -2.20 19.69 6.77
C LYS A 174 -3.62 20.09 6.38
N VAL A 175 -4.56 19.15 6.50
CA VAL A 175 -5.99 19.40 6.27
C VAL A 175 -6.63 20.02 7.51
N LEU A 176 -7.53 20.95 7.25
CA LEU A 176 -8.31 21.72 8.21
C LEU A 176 -9.35 20.83 8.90
N GLU A 177 -9.23 20.66 10.22
CA GLU A 177 -10.28 20.05 11.04
C GLU A 177 -11.57 20.87 10.89
N THR A 178 -12.62 20.24 10.37
CA THR A 178 -13.93 20.88 10.28
C THR A 178 -15.01 20.00 10.89
N LYS A 179 -15.87 20.65 11.68
CA LYS A 179 -16.85 20.07 12.59
C LYS A 179 -18.10 19.56 11.86
N MET A 180 -18.65 18.46 12.38
CA MET A 180 -19.69 17.58 11.83
C MET A 180 -21.08 18.20 11.58
N ILE A 181 -21.75 17.83 10.47
CA ILE A 181 -23.23 17.73 10.28
C ILE A 181 -23.58 16.67 9.20
N GLN A 182 -24.66 15.88 9.41
CA GLN A 182 -25.38 14.91 8.53
C GLN A 182 -24.57 13.81 7.78
N ASN A 183 -25.04 12.55 7.80
CA ASN A 183 -24.31 11.37 7.28
C ASN A 183 -23.76 11.52 5.84
N ASP A 184 -24.55 12.07 4.90
CA ASP A 184 -24.12 12.20 3.50
C ASP A 184 -23.11 13.36 3.32
N VAL A 185 -23.31 14.46 4.04
CA VAL A 185 -22.40 15.62 4.03
C VAL A 185 -21.07 15.23 4.65
N GLN A 186 -21.08 14.46 5.74
CA GLN A 186 -19.87 13.91 6.35
C GLN A 186 -19.10 13.01 5.39
N THR A 187 -19.80 12.14 4.65
CA THR A 187 -19.19 11.27 3.63
C THR A 187 -18.55 12.10 2.53
N LEU A 188 -19.27 13.09 2.01
CA LEU A 188 -18.77 13.99 0.98
C LEU A 188 -17.54 14.79 1.44
N VAL A 189 -17.53 15.27 2.69
CA VAL A 189 -16.38 15.97 3.28
C VAL A 189 -15.19 15.03 3.42
N ALA A 190 -15.38 13.81 3.90
CA ALA A 190 -14.31 12.82 4.03
C ALA A 190 -13.71 12.47 2.66
N TYR A 191 -14.55 12.24 1.65
CA TYR A 191 -14.10 11.96 0.29
C TYR A 191 -13.36 13.15 -0.33
N SER A 192 -13.91 14.35 -0.20
CA SER A 192 -13.26 15.59 -0.67
C SER A 192 -11.89 15.78 -0.03
N SER A 193 -11.78 15.47 1.27
CA SER A 193 -10.54 15.64 2.02
C SER A 193 -9.48 14.60 1.62
N LEU A 194 -9.88 13.37 1.27
CA LEU A 194 -9.00 12.37 0.66
C LEU A 194 -8.57 12.81 -0.76
N THR A 195 -9.52 13.26 -1.60
CA THR A 195 -9.23 13.74 -2.96
C THR A 195 -8.28 14.92 -2.97
N ASN A 196 -8.43 15.87 -2.06
CA ASN A 196 -7.55 17.02 -1.93
C ASN A 196 -6.09 16.62 -1.65
N ARG A 197 -5.87 15.52 -0.93
CA ARG A 197 -4.51 14.98 -0.74
C ARG A 197 -3.93 14.45 -2.05
N PHE A 198 -4.72 13.75 -2.85
CA PHE A 198 -4.29 13.32 -4.18
C PHE A 198 -4.03 14.52 -5.11
N LEU A 199 -4.88 15.55 -5.05
CA LEU A 199 -4.67 16.79 -5.81
C LEU A 199 -3.40 17.52 -5.39
N ALA A 200 -3.03 17.51 -4.11
CA ALA A 200 -1.80 18.14 -3.62
C ALA A 200 -0.53 17.57 -4.29
N HIS A 201 -0.57 16.31 -4.74
CA HIS A 201 0.52 15.68 -5.50
C HIS A 201 0.51 16.04 -6.99
N VAL A 202 -0.62 16.47 -7.55
CA VAL A 202 -0.79 16.67 -9.01
C VAL A 202 -0.82 18.16 -9.39
N VAL A 203 -1.56 18.99 -8.65
CA VAL A 203 -1.78 20.42 -8.93
C VAL A 203 -0.47 21.21 -9.13
N PRO A 204 0.59 21.07 -8.31
CA PRO A 204 1.81 21.88 -8.44
C PRO A 204 2.50 21.74 -9.81
N VAL A 205 2.15 20.70 -10.57
CA VAL A 205 2.85 20.27 -11.78
C VAL A 205 2.09 20.69 -13.02
N ILE A 206 0.80 20.31 -13.05
CA ILE A 206 -0.04 20.53 -14.20
C ILE A 206 -0.80 21.86 -14.11
N GLY A 207 -0.91 22.43 -12.92
CA GLY A 207 -1.68 23.64 -12.63
C GLY A 207 -3.18 23.36 -12.56
N VAL A 208 -3.93 24.25 -11.92
CA VAL A 208 -5.39 24.13 -11.73
C VAL A 208 -6.11 23.89 -13.07
N SER A 209 -5.83 24.71 -14.08
CA SER A 209 -6.44 24.55 -15.41
C SER A 209 -6.16 23.19 -16.07
N GLY A 210 -4.94 22.65 -15.86
CA GLY A 210 -4.58 21.34 -16.39
C GLY A 210 -5.33 20.20 -15.70
N VAL A 211 -5.57 20.32 -14.39
CA VAL A 211 -6.43 19.38 -13.64
C VAL A 211 -7.87 19.50 -14.13
N GLU A 212 -8.40 20.71 -14.29
CA GLU A 212 -9.78 20.92 -14.73
C GLU A 212 -10.04 20.30 -16.10
N ASP A 213 -9.13 20.51 -17.06
CA ASP A 213 -9.15 19.90 -18.38
C ASP A 213 -9.18 18.36 -18.29
N ALA A 214 -8.33 17.77 -17.44
CA ALA A 214 -8.23 16.32 -17.28
C ALA A 214 -9.50 15.69 -16.71
N LEU A 215 -10.15 16.43 -15.81
CA LEU A 215 -11.34 16.00 -15.10
C LEU A 215 -12.64 16.35 -15.83
N SER A 216 -12.57 16.92 -17.03
CA SER A 216 -13.75 17.32 -17.82
C SER A 216 -14.68 16.14 -18.10
N LEU A 217 -14.12 15.00 -18.54
CA LEU A 217 -14.87 13.77 -18.81
C LEU A 217 -15.62 13.27 -17.57
N CYS A 218 -14.96 13.24 -16.41
CA CYS A 218 -15.58 12.84 -15.15
C CYS A 218 -16.70 13.79 -14.71
N VAL A 219 -16.58 15.10 -15.02
CA VAL A 219 -17.65 16.06 -14.72
C VAL A 219 -18.88 15.83 -15.56
N GLU A 220 -18.73 15.51 -16.85
CA GLU A 220 -19.87 15.28 -17.75
C GLU A 220 -20.76 14.13 -17.28
N GLU A 221 -20.17 13.11 -16.65
CA GLU A 221 -20.89 11.92 -16.16
C GLU A 221 -21.53 12.11 -14.78
N HIS A 222 -21.06 13.08 -13.97
CA HIS A 222 -21.44 13.21 -12.56
C HIS A 222 -22.01 14.58 -12.20
N PRO A 223 -23.34 14.70 -11.99
CA PRO A 223 -23.98 15.97 -11.66
C PRO A 223 -23.44 16.67 -10.40
N ILE A 224 -22.88 15.90 -9.46
CA ILE A 224 -22.32 16.45 -8.23
C ILE A 224 -21.08 17.30 -8.48
N LEU A 225 -20.35 17.03 -9.57
CA LEU A 225 -19.10 17.70 -9.94
C LEU A 225 -19.32 18.92 -10.85
N PHE A 226 -20.56 19.30 -11.15
CA PHE A 226 -20.88 20.43 -12.03
C PHE A 226 -20.50 21.80 -11.44
N GLY A 227 -19.93 22.69 -12.27
CA GLY A 227 -19.55 24.06 -11.91
C GLY A 227 -18.04 24.22 -11.64
N GLU A 228 -17.66 25.38 -11.11
CA GLU A 228 -16.28 25.66 -10.69
C GLU A 228 -15.99 24.82 -9.44
N LYS A 229 -15.13 23.80 -9.60
CA LYS A 229 -14.97 22.71 -8.63
C LYS A 229 -13.62 22.73 -7.93
N ILE A 230 -12.62 23.41 -8.51
CA ILE A 230 -11.28 23.54 -7.95
C ILE A 230 -11.03 25.02 -7.66
N LEU A 231 -10.75 25.32 -6.41
CA LEU A 231 -10.37 26.66 -5.96
C LEU A 231 -9.01 27.05 -6.55
N ARG A 232 -8.69 28.35 -6.49
CA ARG A 232 -7.42 28.88 -7.00
C ARG A 232 -6.18 28.25 -6.35
N ASP A 233 -6.32 27.68 -5.15
CA ASP A 233 -5.26 26.97 -4.43
C ASP A 233 -5.09 25.51 -4.85
N GLY A 234 -5.96 24.98 -5.73
CA GLY A 234 -5.92 23.61 -6.20
C GLY A 234 -6.76 22.60 -5.42
N SER A 235 -7.46 23.03 -4.37
CA SER A 235 -8.35 22.18 -3.59
C SER A 235 -9.78 22.17 -4.16
N LEU A 236 -10.55 21.14 -3.85
CA LEU A 236 -11.97 21.06 -4.20
C LEU A 236 -12.78 22.10 -3.44
N ASP A 237 -13.71 22.76 -4.14
CA ASP A 237 -14.73 23.62 -3.55
C ASP A 237 -15.83 22.75 -2.89
N ILE A 238 -15.61 22.44 -1.61
CA ILE A 238 -16.52 21.60 -0.81
C ILE A 238 -17.92 22.24 -0.71
N ASP A 239 -18.01 23.56 -0.59
CA ASP A 239 -19.30 24.26 -0.45
C ASP A 239 -20.15 24.11 -1.72
N GLN A 240 -19.51 24.22 -2.89
CA GLN A 240 -20.16 24.00 -4.17
C GLN A 240 -20.59 22.52 -4.34
N LEU A 241 -19.77 21.56 -3.92
CA LEU A 241 -20.13 20.14 -3.92
C LEU A 241 -21.31 19.83 -2.99
N ILE A 242 -21.36 20.41 -1.80
CA ILE A 242 -22.51 20.29 -0.87
C ILE A 242 -23.77 20.89 -1.50
N LYS A 243 -23.64 22.02 -2.19
CA LYS A 243 -24.78 22.65 -2.88
C LYS A 243 -25.31 21.76 -4.01
N ASN A 244 -24.43 21.12 -4.77
CA ASN A 244 -24.82 20.19 -5.84
C ASN A 244 -25.44 18.91 -5.27
N SER A 245 -24.90 18.36 -4.19
CA SER A 245 -25.42 17.13 -3.57
C SER A 245 -26.87 17.27 -3.08
N LYS A 246 -27.26 18.47 -2.63
CA LYS A 246 -28.64 18.80 -2.24
C LYS A 246 -29.64 18.78 -3.40
N ARG A 247 -29.17 18.87 -4.65
CA ARG A 247 -30.02 18.79 -5.86
C ARG A 247 -30.31 17.35 -6.29
N ILE A 248 -29.55 16.39 -5.78
CA ILE A 248 -29.71 14.96 -6.05
C ILE A 248 -30.72 14.36 -5.08
N HIS A 249 -31.55 13.45 -5.58
CA HIS A 249 -32.55 12.74 -4.78
C HIS A 249 -31.89 11.95 -3.65
N GLU A 250 -32.47 11.99 -2.45
CA GLU A 250 -31.85 11.46 -1.22
C GLU A 250 -31.49 9.97 -1.32
N SER A 251 -32.31 9.16 -1.99
CA SER A 251 -32.07 7.73 -2.17
C SER A 251 -30.88 7.38 -3.07
N GLU A 252 -30.48 8.29 -3.95
CA GLU A 252 -29.41 8.08 -4.94
C GLU A 252 -28.11 8.80 -4.56
N ARG A 253 -28.22 9.79 -3.67
CA ARG A 253 -27.14 10.71 -3.32
C ARG A 253 -25.85 9.99 -2.90
N THR A 254 -25.93 8.98 -2.04
CA THR A 254 -24.75 8.26 -1.54
C THR A 254 -24.05 7.47 -2.66
N ASN A 255 -24.82 6.84 -3.54
CA ASN A 255 -24.27 6.10 -4.67
C ASN A 255 -23.62 7.05 -5.69
N GLU A 256 -24.25 8.20 -5.95
CA GLU A 256 -23.69 9.23 -6.83
C GLU A 256 -22.40 9.82 -6.26
N ILE A 257 -22.38 10.14 -4.96
CA ILE A 257 -21.16 10.58 -4.25
C ILE A 257 -20.05 9.53 -4.41
N PHE A 258 -20.35 8.25 -4.13
CA PHE A 258 -19.35 7.19 -4.24
C PHE A 258 -18.82 7.03 -5.66
N SER A 259 -19.69 6.98 -6.67
CA SER A 259 -19.28 6.82 -8.07
C SER A 259 -18.45 8.01 -8.54
N ALA A 260 -18.93 9.24 -8.31
CA ALA A 260 -18.25 10.44 -8.74
C ALA A 260 -16.84 10.54 -8.13
N PHE A 261 -16.70 10.27 -6.83
CA PHE A 261 -15.39 10.29 -6.18
C PHE A 261 -14.50 9.13 -6.60
N SER A 262 -15.06 7.97 -6.92
CA SER A 262 -14.32 6.82 -7.44
C SER A 262 -13.66 7.15 -8.79
N ASP A 263 -14.41 7.77 -9.68
CA ASP A 263 -13.94 8.13 -11.02
C ASP A 263 -13.00 9.35 -10.97
N LEU A 264 -13.32 10.33 -10.13
CA LEU A 264 -12.47 11.48 -9.85
C LEU A 264 -11.11 11.07 -9.30
N ASN A 265 -11.08 10.26 -8.24
CA ASN A 265 -9.84 9.80 -7.64
C ASN A 265 -9.07 8.88 -8.58
N SER A 266 -9.73 7.96 -9.28
CA SER A 266 -9.08 7.11 -10.29
C SER A 266 -8.38 7.95 -11.35
N THR A 267 -9.03 9.01 -11.83
CA THR A 267 -8.46 9.93 -12.83
C THR A 267 -7.27 10.70 -12.26
N ILE A 268 -7.36 11.22 -11.03
CA ILE A 268 -6.24 11.93 -10.38
C ILE A 268 -5.05 11.00 -10.15
N ILE A 269 -5.30 9.76 -9.71
CA ILE A 269 -4.26 8.75 -9.49
C ILE A 269 -3.65 8.31 -10.83
N ASP A 270 -4.44 8.18 -11.89
CA ASP A 270 -3.95 7.93 -13.26
C ASP A 270 -3.05 9.07 -13.75
N LEU A 271 -3.43 10.32 -13.50
CA LEU A 271 -2.61 11.49 -13.82
C LEU A 271 -1.27 11.44 -13.07
N TYR A 272 -1.31 11.12 -11.78
CA TYR A 272 -0.11 10.96 -10.98
C TYR A 272 0.76 9.79 -11.50
N ALA A 273 0.16 8.66 -11.85
CA ALA A 273 0.85 7.50 -12.43
C ALA A 273 1.49 7.81 -13.78
N ALA A 274 0.84 8.64 -14.61
CA ALA A 274 1.37 9.09 -15.90
C ALA A 274 2.54 10.07 -15.74
N LEU A 275 2.51 10.90 -14.70
CA LEU A 275 3.62 11.77 -14.33
C LEU A 275 4.81 10.96 -13.80
N THR A 276 4.53 9.94 -13.00
CA THR A 276 5.53 9.17 -12.25
C THR A 276 5.65 7.72 -12.72
N SER A 277 4.97 6.79 -12.04
CA SER A 277 4.79 5.40 -12.42
C SER A 277 3.56 4.79 -11.73
N PRO A 278 3.00 3.68 -12.24
CA PRO A 278 1.91 2.96 -11.58
C PRO A 278 2.27 2.54 -10.14
N THR A 279 3.51 2.11 -9.90
CA THR A 279 3.98 1.68 -8.57
C THR A 279 4.01 2.83 -7.58
N GLN A 280 4.46 4.03 -8.01
CA GLN A 280 4.42 5.20 -7.15
C GLN A 280 2.99 5.66 -6.86
N ALA A 281 2.09 5.56 -7.84
CA ALA A 281 0.69 5.89 -7.63
C ALA A 281 0.05 4.99 -6.57
N ILE A 282 0.29 3.67 -6.63
CA ILE A 282 -0.16 2.72 -5.60
C ILE A 282 0.42 3.07 -4.23
N SER A 283 1.73 3.39 -4.16
CA SER A 283 2.38 3.78 -2.91
C SER A 283 1.81 5.08 -2.33
N MET A 284 1.55 6.08 -3.17
CA MET A 284 0.93 7.34 -2.81
C MET A 284 -0.49 7.10 -2.26
N VAL A 285 -1.31 6.31 -2.96
CA VAL A 285 -2.67 5.95 -2.51
C VAL A 285 -2.65 5.28 -1.15
N GLY A 286 -1.78 4.28 -0.96
CA GLY A 286 -1.68 3.59 0.32
C GLY A 286 -1.26 4.51 1.47
N THR A 287 -0.35 5.45 1.20
CA THR A 287 0.15 6.40 2.22
C THR A 287 -0.92 7.43 2.60
N GLU A 288 -1.60 8.02 1.63
CA GLU A 288 -2.65 9.01 1.92
C GLU A 288 -3.89 8.36 2.55
N ALA A 289 -4.22 7.12 2.18
CA ALA A 289 -5.32 6.39 2.81
C ALA A 289 -5.01 5.99 4.27
N GLU A 290 -3.75 5.63 4.57
CA GLU A 290 -3.30 5.32 5.93
C GLU A 290 -3.46 6.50 6.88
N LEU A 291 -3.25 7.73 6.40
CA LEU A 291 -3.49 8.95 7.17
C LEU A 291 -4.97 9.15 7.58
N TYR A 292 -5.90 8.40 6.98
CA TYR A 292 -7.33 8.39 7.31
C TYR A 292 -7.79 7.11 7.99
N GLN A 293 -6.90 6.27 8.52
CA GLN A 293 -7.29 5.02 9.17
C GLN A 293 -8.31 5.22 10.32
N ASP A 294 -8.27 6.36 11.01
CA ASP A 294 -9.17 6.70 12.12
C ASP A 294 -10.47 7.40 11.69
N ASP A 295 -10.63 7.80 10.42
CA ASP A 295 -11.85 8.46 9.94
C ASP A 295 -12.95 7.43 9.61
N VAL A 296 -13.80 7.20 10.59
CA VAL A 296 -14.89 6.23 10.55
C VAL A 296 -15.88 6.50 9.38
N ALA A 297 -16.01 7.72 8.88
CA ALA A 297 -16.95 8.03 7.79
C ALA A 297 -16.50 7.42 6.46
N LEU A 298 -15.22 7.59 6.12
CA LEU A 298 -14.61 7.04 4.91
C LEU A 298 -14.78 5.52 4.86
N TRP A 299 -14.52 4.84 5.97
CA TRP A 299 -14.54 3.38 6.02
C TRP A 299 -15.95 2.78 6.07
N LYS A 300 -16.94 3.51 6.61
CA LYS A 300 -18.33 3.01 6.64
C LYS A 300 -18.96 2.90 5.26
N VAL A 301 -18.73 3.90 4.41
CA VAL A 301 -19.34 3.97 3.08
C VAL A 301 -18.42 3.36 2.00
N GLY A 302 -17.14 3.16 2.33
CA GLY A 302 -16.13 2.60 1.45
C GLY A 302 -15.17 3.67 0.95
N VAL A 303 -13.95 3.28 0.57
CA VAL A 303 -12.95 4.21 0.05
C VAL A 303 -13.16 4.37 -1.47
N PRO A 304 -13.41 5.58 -1.99
CA PRO A 304 -13.75 5.78 -3.39
C PRO A 304 -12.48 5.86 -4.24
N LEU A 305 -11.78 4.73 -4.41
CA LEU A 305 -10.52 4.65 -5.17
C LEU A 305 -10.65 3.93 -6.52
N GLY A 306 -11.86 3.51 -6.88
CA GLY A 306 -12.12 2.74 -8.09
C GLY A 306 -11.14 1.58 -8.26
N LYS A 307 -10.43 1.58 -9.39
CA LYS A 307 -9.45 0.52 -9.72
C LYS A 307 -8.22 0.47 -8.82
N TYR A 308 -7.99 1.48 -7.97
CA TYR A 308 -6.89 1.54 -7.01
C TYR A 308 -7.26 1.07 -5.60
N ILE A 309 -8.48 0.55 -5.40
CA ILE A 309 -8.95 0.11 -4.08
C ILE A 309 -8.06 -0.98 -3.46
N GLU A 310 -7.43 -1.84 -4.27
CA GLU A 310 -6.51 -2.89 -3.78
C GLU A 310 -5.27 -2.32 -3.08
N ALA A 311 -4.85 -1.08 -3.39
CA ALA A 311 -3.73 -0.41 -2.71
C ALA A 311 -4.00 -0.22 -1.20
N VAL A 312 -5.28 -0.10 -0.83
CA VAL A 312 -5.71 -0.05 0.58
C VAL A 312 -5.70 -1.44 1.20
N TYR A 313 -6.09 -2.46 0.44
CA TYR A 313 -6.10 -3.83 0.92
C TYR A 313 -4.70 -4.35 1.20
N GLU A 314 -3.74 -4.02 0.34
CA GLU A 314 -2.34 -4.38 0.51
C GLU A 314 -1.74 -3.93 1.85
N ARG A 315 -2.21 -2.82 2.41
CA ARG A 315 -1.73 -2.28 3.69
C ARG A 315 -2.50 -2.78 4.92
N ASP A 316 -3.44 -3.71 4.75
CA ASP A 316 -4.27 -4.28 5.82
C ASP A 316 -5.07 -3.23 6.64
N LEU A 317 -5.25 -2.01 6.10
CA LEU A 317 -5.79 -0.85 6.83
C LEU A 317 -7.20 -1.10 7.37
N VAL A 318 -8.01 -1.80 6.59
CA VAL A 318 -9.44 -2.06 6.85
C VAL A 318 -9.66 -3.14 7.91
N ILE A 319 -8.71 -4.07 8.04
CA ILE A 319 -8.86 -5.26 8.89
C ILE A 319 -8.92 -4.88 10.37
N GLY A 320 -8.21 -3.79 10.73
CA GLY A 320 -8.15 -3.19 12.07
C GLY A 320 -9.45 -2.60 12.61
N LEU A 321 -10.44 -2.37 11.75
CA LEU A 321 -11.61 -1.55 12.06
C LEU A 321 -12.62 -2.31 12.94
N PRO A 322 -13.39 -1.61 13.80
CA PRO A 322 -14.41 -2.24 14.64
C PRO A 322 -15.43 -3.06 13.84
N GLU A 323 -16.04 -4.04 14.48
CA GLU A 323 -17.13 -4.83 13.89
C GLU A 323 -18.30 -3.93 13.47
N GLY A 324 -18.91 -4.20 12.31
CA GLY A 324 -19.96 -3.35 11.74
C GLY A 324 -19.44 -2.11 11.01
N VAL A 325 -18.11 -1.94 10.94
CA VAL A 325 -17.46 -0.90 10.13
C VAL A 325 -16.72 -1.57 8.97
N ALA A 326 -17.02 -1.13 7.75
CA ALA A 326 -16.35 -1.55 6.53
C ALA A 326 -16.40 -3.07 6.28
N ASP A 327 -17.40 -3.78 6.78
CA ASP A 327 -17.44 -5.25 6.74
C ASP A 327 -17.28 -5.80 5.31
N ALA A 328 -17.99 -5.22 4.33
CA ALA A 328 -17.81 -5.51 2.91
C ALA A 328 -16.35 -5.36 2.46
N ALA A 329 -15.72 -4.22 2.79
CA ALA A 329 -14.33 -3.94 2.44
C ALA A 329 -13.33 -4.84 3.19
N LYS A 330 -13.64 -5.28 4.42
CA LYS A 330 -12.85 -6.28 5.14
C LYS A 330 -12.87 -7.63 4.42
N THR A 331 -14.03 -8.08 3.97
CA THR A 331 -14.14 -9.34 3.22
C THR A 331 -13.38 -9.25 1.89
N SER A 332 -13.47 -8.12 1.18
CA SER A 332 -12.66 -7.86 -0.02
C SER A 332 -11.16 -7.80 0.28
N ASN A 333 -10.75 -7.23 1.41
CA ASN A 333 -9.36 -7.21 1.84
C ASN A 333 -8.84 -8.63 2.12
N PHE A 334 -9.63 -9.47 2.82
CA PHE A 334 -9.27 -10.87 2.99
C PHE A 334 -9.21 -11.64 1.66
N ALA A 335 -10.08 -11.33 0.69
CA ALA A 335 -10.00 -11.93 -0.63
C ALA A 335 -8.70 -11.54 -1.34
N TYR A 336 -8.32 -10.26 -1.29
CA TYR A 336 -7.02 -9.79 -1.77
C TYR A 336 -5.88 -10.55 -1.09
N ILE A 337 -5.87 -10.64 0.24
CA ILE A 337 -4.84 -11.37 0.98
C ILE A 337 -4.73 -12.82 0.49
N LEU A 338 -5.84 -13.56 0.51
CA LEU A 338 -5.84 -14.98 0.19
C LEU A 338 -5.40 -15.25 -1.25
N PHE A 339 -5.98 -14.56 -2.23
CA PHE A 339 -5.71 -14.84 -3.65
C PHE A 339 -4.48 -14.10 -4.18
N LYS A 340 -4.39 -12.79 -3.95
CA LYS A 340 -3.32 -11.95 -4.51
C LYS A 340 -2.02 -12.07 -3.74
N ARG A 341 -2.07 -11.92 -2.40
CA ARG A 341 -0.85 -11.90 -1.58
C ARG A 341 -0.27 -13.30 -1.33
N TYR A 342 -1.10 -14.34 -1.27
CA TYR A 342 -0.63 -15.70 -0.97
C TYR A 342 -0.65 -16.64 -2.19
N LEU A 343 -1.74 -16.74 -2.94
CA LEU A 343 -1.80 -17.68 -4.08
C LEU A 343 -1.05 -17.23 -5.33
N GLU A 344 -1.05 -15.94 -5.71
CA GLU A 344 -0.26 -15.50 -6.89
C GLU A 344 1.25 -15.76 -6.73
N PRO A 345 1.91 -15.46 -5.59
CA PRO A 345 3.32 -15.80 -5.40
C PRO A 345 3.61 -17.30 -5.51
N LEU A 346 2.68 -18.14 -5.05
CA LEU A 346 2.78 -19.59 -5.17
C LEU A 346 2.75 -20.01 -6.65
N LEU A 347 1.76 -19.52 -7.40
CA LEU A 347 1.65 -19.74 -8.85
C LEU A 347 2.83 -19.16 -9.63
N ASN A 348 3.43 -18.07 -9.17
CA ASN A 348 4.61 -17.47 -9.80
C ASN A 348 5.85 -18.38 -9.77
N LYS A 349 5.86 -19.41 -8.93
CA LYS A 349 6.90 -20.45 -8.97
C LYS A 349 6.67 -21.51 -10.05
N CYS A 350 5.46 -21.59 -10.62
CA CYS A 350 5.10 -22.55 -11.66
C CYS A 350 5.54 -22.10 -13.06
N LYS A 351 5.72 -23.08 -13.95
CA LYS A 351 5.92 -22.86 -15.38
C LYS A 351 4.64 -22.33 -16.02
N LYS A 352 4.79 -21.63 -17.14
CA LYS A 352 3.66 -21.07 -17.91
C LYS A 352 2.60 -22.12 -18.27
N MET A 353 3.02 -23.33 -18.68
CA MET A 353 2.09 -24.41 -19.03
C MET A 353 1.23 -24.86 -17.84
N SER A 354 1.82 -24.96 -16.65
CA SER A 354 1.11 -25.35 -15.44
C SER A 354 0.10 -24.28 -15.01
N LYS A 355 0.44 -22.98 -15.16
CA LYS A 355 -0.51 -21.88 -14.93
C LYS A 355 -1.73 -21.96 -15.85
N ILE A 356 -1.53 -22.27 -17.14
CA ILE A 356 -2.62 -22.49 -18.10
C ILE A 356 -3.45 -23.71 -17.71
N GLY A 357 -2.80 -24.79 -17.23
CA GLY A 357 -3.48 -25.97 -16.69
C GLY A 357 -4.39 -25.64 -15.51
N VAL A 358 -3.89 -24.90 -14.52
CA VAL A 358 -4.67 -24.40 -13.38
C VAL A 358 -5.87 -23.59 -13.85
N LYS A 359 -5.67 -22.64 -14.77
CA LYS A 359 -6.77 -21.83 -15.32
C LYS A 359 -7.87 -22.69 -15.95
N LYS A 360 -7.48 -23.71 -16.73
CA LYS A 360 -8.43 -24.62 -17.37
C LYS A 360 -9.22 -25.43 -16.34
N GLU A 361 -8.53 -26.03 -15.37
CA GLU A 361 -9.15 -26.83 -14.31
C GLU A 361 -10.12 -26.01 -13.46
N LEU A 362 -9.73 -24.79 -13.07
CA LEU A 362 -10.60 -23.87 -12.35
C LEU A 362 -11.82 -23.45 -13.19
N GLY A 363 -11.66 -23.28 -14.49
CA GLY A 363 -12.77 -23.01 -15.42
C GLY A 363 -13.79 -24.15 -15.46
N GLU A 364 -13.34 -25.40 -15.55
CA GLU A 364 -14.21 -26.59 -15.54
C GLU A 364 -14.93 -26.77 -14.20
N MET A 365 -14.28 -26.39 -13.09
CA MET A 365 -14.90 -26.40 -11.75
C MET A 365 -15.91 -25.25 -11.57
N ALA A 366 -15.65 -24.09 -12.18
CA ALA A 366 -16.51 -22.91 -12.08
C ALA A 366 -17.92 -23.13 -12.66
N ASP A 367 -18.07 -24.03 -13.64
CA ASP A 367 -19.37 -24.44 -14.18
C ASP A 367 -20.29 -25.07 -13.11
N LYS A 368 -19.70 -25.61 -12.05
CA LYS A 368 -20.40 -26.33 -10.96
C LYS A 368 -20.41 -25.58 -9.64
N SER A 369 -19.59 -24.54 -9.49
CA SER A 369 -19.51 -23.72 -8.28
C SER A 369 -19.67 -22.23 -8.60
N PRO A 370 -20.80 -21.61 -8.21
CA PRO A 370 -21.04 -20.18 -8.44
C PRO A 370 -19.97 -19.28 -7.81
N VAL A 371 -19.34 -19.69 -6.71
CA VAL A 371 -18.33 -18.86 -6.03
C VAL A 371 -17.03 -18.84 -6.85
N LEU A 372 -16.65 -19.96 -7.46
CA LEU A 372 -15.45 -20.05 -8.31
C LEU A 372 -15.57 -19.25 -9.60
N SER A 373 -16.75 -19.17 -10.20
CA SER A 373 -16.95 -18.39 -11.43
C SER A 373 -16.73 -16.88 -11.25
N ARG A 374 -16.64 -16.42 -10.00
CA ARG A 374 -16.36 -15.01 -9.65
C ARG A 374 -14.87 -14.70 -9.53
N VAL A 375 -14.00 -15.72 -9.55
CA VAL A 375 -12.54 -15.58 -9.49
C VAL A 375 -11.96 -15.95 -10.84
N ILE A 376 -11.42 -14.96 -11.54
CA ILE A 376 -10.86 -15.16 -12.89
C ILE A 376 -9.34 -15.29 -12.78
N LEU A 377 -8.74 -16.25 -13.46
CA LEU A 377 -7.28 -16.42 -13.52
C LEU A 377 -6.77 -16.10 -14.93
N SER A 378 -5.77 -15.24 -15.03
CA SER A 378 -5.08 -14.92 -16.29
C SER A 378 -4.02 -15.97 -16.64
N ASP A 379 -3.57 -15.95 -17.90
CA ASP A 379 -2.55 -16.91 -18.38
C ASP A 379 -1.16 -16.71 -17.71
N ASP A 380 -0.89 -15.51 -17.17
CA ASP A 380 0.31 -15.22 -16.39
C ASP A 380 0.19 -15.59 -14.91
N GLY A 381 -0.96 -16.12 -14.48
CA GLY A 381 -1.19 -16.59 -13.11
C GLY A 381 -1.62 -15.49 -12.13
N LYS A 382 -2.27 -14.43 -12.62
CA LYS A 382 -2.84 -13.36 -11.80
C LYS A 382 -4.35 -13.50 -11.68
N PHE A 383 -4.87 -13.27 -10.48
CA PHE A 383 -6.30 -13.30 -10.23
C PHE A 383 -6.95 -11.96 -10.60
N ASP A 384 -8.12 -11.98 -11.20
CA ASP A 384 -9.02 -10.82 -11.27
C ASP A 384 -10.20 -11.11 -10.35
N LEU A 385 -10.33 -10.27 -9.32
CA LEU A 385 -11.27 -10.41 -8.23
C LEU A 385 -12.43 -9.41 -8.34
N SER A 386 -12.54 -8.65 -9.45
CA SER A 386 -13.54 -7.59 -9.60
C SER A 386 -14.97 -8.11 -9.40
N ASN A 387 -15.28 -9.29 -9.96
CA ASN A 387 -16.57 -9.94 -9.80
C ASN A 387 -16.80 -10.43 -8.36
N LEU A 388 -15.76 -10.97 -7.73
CA LEU A 388 -15.82 -11.41 -6.34
C LEU A 388 -16.05 -10.21 -5.40
N TYR A 389 -15.34 -9.09 -5.59
CA TYR A 389 -15.57 -7.88 -4.81
C TYR A 389 -16.99 -7.34 -4.95
N GLY A 390 -17.50 -7.29 -6.19
CA GLY A 390 -18.88 -6.87 -6.44
C GLY A 390 -19.91 -7.74 -5.71
N TYR A 391 -19.66 -9.05 -5.62
CA TYR A 391 -20.48 -9.97 -4.85
C TYR A 391 -20.35 -9.75 -3.34
N LEU A 392 -19.11 -9.79 -2.81
CA LEU A 392 -18.83 -9.66 -1.38
C LEU A 392 -19.36 -8.34 -0.80
N SER A 393 -19.37 -7.27 -1.60
CA SER A 393 -19.92 -5.97 -1.17
C SER A 393 -21.42 -5.99 -0.86
N LYS A 394 -22.17 -6.95 -1.42
CA LYS A 394 -23.63 -7.09 -1.26
C LYS A 394 -24.00 -8.23 -0.31
N THR A 395 -23.03 -9.03 0.10
CA THR A 395 -23.24 -10.20 0.94
C THR A 395 -22.97 -9.85 2.40
N LYS A 396 -23.71 -10.46 3.32
CA LYS A 396 -23.46 -10.29 4.75
C LYS A 396 -22.06 -10.80 5.09
N PHE A 397 -21.33 -10.08 5.94
CA PHE A 397 -19.94 -10.36 6.30
C PHE A 397 -19.65 -11.84 6.57
N LYS A 398 -20.43 -12.47 7.45
CA LYS A 398 -20.21 -13.86 7.89
C LYS A 398 -20.40 -14.86 6.76
N GLU A 399 -21.37 -14.63 5.90
CA GLU A 399 -21.66 -15.48 4.73
C GLU A 399 -20.61 -15.28 3.64
N GLY A 400 -20.24 -14.02 3.36
CA GLY A 400 -19.19 -13.68 2.41
C GLY A 400 -17.83 -14.27 2.80
N MET A 401 -17.46 -14.23 4.09
CA MET A 401 -16.24 -14.87 4.59
C MET A 401 -16.25 -16.39 4.42
N ARG A 402 -17.40 -17.05 4.66
CA ARG A 402 -17.51 -18.51 4.50
C ARG A 402 -17.31 -18.92 3.04
N GLU A 403 -18.00 -18.26 2.11
CA GLU A 403 -17.86 -18.52 0.68
C GLU A 403 -16.46 -18.18 0.17
N LEU A 404 -15.86 -17.10 0.69
CA LEU A 404 -14.48 -16.73 0.38
C LEU A 404 -13.49 -17.85 0.77
N VAL A 405 -13.60 -18.38 1.99
CA VAL A 405 -12.73 -19.47 2.45
C VAL A 405 -12.96 -20.76 1.67
N GLU A 406 -14.21 -21.05 1.30
CA GLU A 406 -14.54 -22.18 0.43
C GLU A 406 -13.88 -22.06 -0.95
N ALA A 407 -14.00 -20.90 -1.61
CA ALA A 407 -13.35 -20.65 -2.90
C ALA A 407 -11.83 -20.73 -2.78
N PHE A 408 -11.27 -20.17 -1.71
CA PHE A 408 -9.84 -20.26 -1.44
C PHE A 408 -9.38 -21.71 -1.27
N SER A 409 -10.10 -22.54 -0.52
CA SER A 409 -9.75 -23.95 -0.32
C SER A 409 -9.59 -24.69 -1.65
N ILE A 410 -10.59 -24.56 -2.53
CA ILE A 410 -10.59 -25.23 -3.83
C ILE A 410 -9.43 -24.72 -4.68
N ILE A 411 -9.28 -23.40 -4.81
CA ILE A 411 -8.26 -22.79 -5.66
C ILE A 411 -6.86 -23.08 -5.13
N ALA A 412 -6.65 -23.02 -3.81
CA ALA A 412 -5.37 -23.31 -3.18
C ALA A 412 -4.93 -24.76 -3.44
N ASN A 413 -5.86 -25.73 -3.39
CA ASN A 413 -5.56 -27.13 -3.69
C ASN A 413 -5.11 -27.34 -5.14
N VAL A 414 -5.81 -26.73 -6.10
CA VAL A 414 -5.44 -26.80 -7.53
C VAL A 414 -4.08 -26.14 -7.76
N CYS A 415 -3.86 -24.94 -7.20
CA CYS A 415 -2.58 -24.23 -7.30
C CYS A 415 -1.44 -25.07 -6.71
N TYR A 416 -1.64 -25.65 -5.53
CA TYR A 416 -0.64 -26.46 -4.86
C TYR A 416 -0.33 -27.76 -5.62
N GLY A 417 -1.33 -28.39 -6.25
CA GLY A 417 -1.14 -29.51 -7.16
C GLY A 417 -0.20 -29.17 -8.33
N ALA A 418 -0.41 -28.02 -8.96
CA ALA A 418 0.45 -27.55 -10.04
C ALA A 418 1.88 -27.25 -9.57
N VAL A 419 2.05 -26.67 -8.38
CA VAL A 419 3.38 -26.38 -7.78
C VAL A 419 4.12 -27.69 -7.48
N LYS A 420 3.43 -28.69 -6.92
CA LYS A 420 3.98 -30.03 -6.69
C LYS A 420 4.47 -30.67 -8.00
N SER A 421 3.70 -30.53 -9.08
CA SER A 421 4.05 -31.06 -10.39
C SER A 421 5.34 -30.43 -10.95
N ASP A 422 5.51 -29.12 -10.79
CA ASP A 422 6.66 -28.40 -11.35
C ASP A 422 7.94 -28.45 -10.51
N LEU A 423 7.82 -28.36 -9.18
CA LEU A 423 8.96 -28.22 -8.26
C LEU A 423 9.33 -29.51 -7.53
N GLY A 424 8.46 -30.52 -7.58
CA GLY A 424 8.56 -31.73 -6.77
C GLY A 424 8.01 -31.55 -5.36
N MET A 425 7.55 -32.66 -4.77
CA MET A 425 6.79 -32.68 -3.51
C MET A 425 7.51 -31.99 -2.35
N LYS A 426 8.80 -32.29 -2.15
CA LYS A 426 9.57 -31.76 -1.01
C LYS A 426 9.65 -30.23 -1.04
N LYS A 427 10.10 -29.67 -2.17
CA LYS A 427 10.27 -28.22 -2.34
C LYS A 427 8.93 -27.48 -2.36
N ALA A 428 7.90 -28.06 -2.98
CA ALA A 428 6.56 -27.51 -2.96
C ALA A 428 5.98 -27.45 -1.54
N SER A 429 6.12 -28.54 -0.76
CA SER A 429 5.67 -28.59 0.63
C SER A 429 6.41 -27.58 1.50
N GLU A 430 7.72 -27.43 1.36
CA GLU A 430 8.49 -26.42 2.11
C GLU A 430 8.00 -24.99 1.85
N ILE A 431 7.89 -24.59 0.57
CA ILE A 431 7.42 -23.25 0.17
C ILE A 431 5.99 -22.99 0.64
N ALA A 432 5.09 -23.97 0.45
CA ALA A 432 3.70 -23.83 0.88
C ALA A 432 3.61 -23.75 2.41
N SER A 433 4.37 -24.57 3.12
CA SER A 433 4.39 -24.62 4.59
C SER A 433 4.81 -23.28 5.18
N GLU A 434 5.90 -22.69 4.69
CA GLU A 434 6.35 -21.35 5.09
C GLU A 434 5.27 -20.29 4.85
N MET A 435 4.71 -20.29 3.64
CA MET A 435 3.69 -19.34 3.20
C MET A 435 2.39 -19.44 4.01
N PHE A 436 1.82 -20.63 4.18
CA PHE A 436 0.58 -20.83 4.93
C PHE A 436 0.81 -20.67 6.44
N SER A 437 1.99 -21.03 6.97
CA SER A 437 2.37 -20.65 8.33
C SER A 437 2.34 -19.13 8.49
N GLU A 438 2.93 -18.36 7.57
CA GLU A 438 2.89 -16.90 7.67
C GLU A 438 1.44 -16.36 7.64
N LEU A 439 0.59 -16.86 6.72
CA LEU A 439 -0.84 -16.52 6.66
C LEU A 439 -1.52 -16.75 8.00
N LEU A 440 -1.38 -17.95 8.58
CA LEU A 440 -2.00 -18.30 9.84
C LEU A 440 -1.43 -17.48 11.02
N ARG A 441 -0.21 -16.97 10.91
CA ARG A 441 0.45 -16.19 11.99
C ARG A 441 -0.28 -14.90 12.15
N LYS A 442 -0.47 -14.31 10.98
CA LYS A 442 -0.99 -12.99 10.86
C LYS A 442 -2.49 -13.09 11.02
N TYR A 443 -3.20 -13.95 10.28
CA TYR A 443 -4.66 -13.90 10.19
C TYR A 443 -5.39 -15.10 10.79
N GLY A 444 -4.67 -16.14 11.24
CA GLY A 444 -5.26 -17.43 11.62
C GLY A 444 -6.25 -17.36 12.77
N GLY A 445 -5.99 -16.54 13.80
CA GLY A 445 -6.90 -16.41 14.94
C GLY A 445 -8.31 -15.91 14.57
N PHE A 446 -8.39 -15.07 13.54
CA PHE A 446 -9.65 -14.58 12.98
C PHE A 446 -10.24 -15.55 11.96
N LEU A 447 -9.42 -15.97 10.98
CA LEU A 447 -9.85 -16.81 9.88
C LEU A 447 -10.23 -18.24 10.31
N GLN A 448 -9.76 -18.71 11.47
CA GLN A 448 -10.16 -20.01 12.03
C GLN A 448 -11.67 -20.10 12.28
N HIS A 449 -12.33 -18.98 12.63
CA HIS A 449 -13.79 -18.99 12.78
C HIS A 449 -14.52 -19.34 11.48
N TYR A 450 -13.86 -19.13 10.34
CA TYR A 450 -14.39 -19.36 9.00
C TYR A 450 -13.82 -20.61 8.33
N GLY A 451 -13.11 -21.48 9.07
CA GLY A 451 -12.62 -22.76 8.56
C GLY A 451 -11.35 -22.68 7.70
N ILE A 452 -10.51 -21.67 7.90
CA ILE A 452 -9.29 -21.50 7.09
C ILE A 452 -8.28 -22.63 7.25
N ILE A 453 -8.28 -23.32 8.39
CA ILE A 453 -7.31 -24.39 8.67
C ILE A 453 -7.64 -25.59 7.79
N GLU A 454 -8.93 -25.91 7.68
CA GLU A 454 -9.50 -26.93 6.82
C GLU A 454 -9.37 -26.58 5.33
N ALA A 455 -9.18 -25.29 5.02
CA ALA A 455 -8.95 -24.81 3.66
C ALA A 455 -7.49 -24.91 3.19
N ILE A 456 -6.55 -25.24 4.08
CA ILE A 456 -5.15 -25.42 3.70
C ILE A 456 -4.98 -26.71 2.88
N PRO A 457 -4.22 -26.69 1.76
CA PRO A 457 -4.06 -27.87 0.92
C PRO A 457 -3.45 -29.08 1.61
N GLU A 458 -3.91 -30.27 1.21
CA GLU A 458 -3.42 -31.53 1.79
C GLU A 458 -1.91 -31.75 1.52
N GLY A 459 -1.16 -32.04 2.60
CA GLY A 459 0.29 -32.27 2.56
C GLY A 459 1.16 -31.02 2.81
N VAL A 460 0.54 -29.87 3.09
CA VAL A 460 1.22 -28.70 3.68
C VAL A 460 1.37 -28.92 5.18
N GLN A 461 2.58 -28.76 5.70
CA GLN A 461 2.86 -28.87 7.14
C GLN A 461 3.02 -27.48 7.74
N ILE A 462 2.06 -27.05 8.55
CA ILE A 462 2.19 -25.77 9.26
C ILE A 462 3.34 -25.89 10.26
N SER A 463 4.45 -25.20 9.93
CA SER A 463 5.70 -25.21 10.70
C SER A 463 5.71 -24.09 11.75
N GLY A 464 6.28 -24.38 12.92
CA GLY A 464 6.42 -23.48 14.07
C GLY A 464 5.40 -23.75 15.19
N THR A 465 5.62 -23.16 16.37
CA THR A 465 4.75 -23.16 17.57
C THR A 465 3.49 -22.32 17.34
N TYR A 466 2.86 -22.51 16.20
CA TYR A 466 1.59 -21.93 15.85
C TYR A 466 0.51 -22.69 16.58
N LEU A 467 0.18 -22.22 17.79
CA LEU A 467 -1.17 -22.43 18.27
C LEU A 467 -2.01 -21.26 17.76
N PRO A 468 -2.79 -21.42 16.66
CA PRO A 468 -3.91 -20.53 16.45
C PRO A 468 -4.69 -20.53 17.77
N LEU A 469 -4.80 -19.35 18.39
CA LEU A 469 -5.51 -19.22 19.66
C LEU A 469 -6.97 -19.60 19.35
N ILE A 470 -7.36 -20.79 19.76
CA ILE A 470 -8.67 -21.40 19.54
C ILE A 470 -9.66 -20.79 20.53
N ALA A 471 -10.82 -20.40 20.01
CA ALA A 471 -11.93 -19.95 20.84
C ALA A 471 -12.33 -21.03 21.86
N GLY A 472 -12.52 -20.64 23.12
CA GLY A 472 -12.83 -21.52 24.23
C GLY A 472 -11.63 -22.18 24.91
N LYS A 473 -10.41 -21.72 24.61
CA LYS A 473 -9.17 -22.23 25.23
C LYS A 473 -8.47 -21.17 26.07
N SER A 474 -7.67 -21.66 27.02
CA SER A 474 -6.81 -20.85 27.89
C SER A 474 -5.36 -21.21 27.64
N TYR A 475 -4.52 -20.20 27.58
CA TYR A 475 -3.13 -20.28 27.14
C TYR A 475 -2.19 -19.76 28.20
N LEU A 476 -1.21 -20.58 28.56
CA LEU A 476 -0.12 -20.21 29.45
C LEU A 476 1.09 -19.84 28.57
N VAL A 477 1.42 -18.55 28.51
CA VAL A 477 2.51 -18.05 27.68
C VAL A 477 3.76 -17.93 28.54
N GLU A 478 4.68 -18.86 28.37
CA GLU A 478 5.89 -18.97 29.18
C GLU A 478 7.03 -18.17 28.56
N GLY A 479 7.52 -17.17 29.29
CA GLY A 479 8.67 -16.35 28.88
C GLY A 479 9.14 -15.41 29.98
N ARG A 480 10.35 -14.85 29.86
CA ARG A 480 10.88 -13.89 30.85
C ARG A 480 10.12 -12.56 30.90
N SER A 481 9.43 -12.22 29.82
CA SER A 481 8.73 -10.95 29.66
C SER A 481 7.35 -11.19 29.04
N PRO A 482 6.31 -10.42 29.42
CA PRO A 482 4.98 -10.55 28.84
C PRO A 482 4.89 -10.00 27.40
N LYS A 483 5.96 -9.44 26.83
CA LYS A 483 5.96 -8.82 25.49
C LYS A 483 5.38 -9.72 24.40
N HIS A 484 5.66 -11.02 24.42
CA HIS A 484 5.12 -11.94 23.42
C HIS A 484 3.60 -12.12 23.59
N ALA A 485 3.12 -12.26 24.82
CA ALA A 485 1.68 -12.32 25.12
C ALA A 485 0.95 -11.03 24.70
N PHE A 486 1.56 -9.86 24.93
CA PHE A 486 1.03 -8.58 24.44
C PHE A 486 0.95 -8.52 22.91
N ARG A 487 1.98 -9.00 22.18
CA ARG A 487 1.94 -9.12 20.71
C ARG A 487 0.77 -10.00 20.26
N MET A 488 0.61 -11.19 20.85
CA MET A 488 -0.49 -12.11 20.53
C MET A 488 -1.87 -11.50 20.80
N PHE A 489 -2.02 -10.79 21.92
CA PHE A 489 -3.25 -10.08 22.26
C PHE A 489 -3.55 -8.95 21.28
N ALA A 490 -2.54 -8.13 20.96
CA ALA A 490 -2.67 -7.01 20.03
C ALA A 490 -3.05 -7.49 18.62
N ASP A 491 -2.50 -8.61 18.18
CA ASP A 491 -2.86 -9.24 16.92
C ASP A 491 -4.35 -9.61 16.90
N LEU A 492 -4.86 -10.36 17.89
CA LEU A 492 -6.29 -10.69 17.97
C LEU A 492 -7.19 -9.45 17.98
N VAL A 493 -6.83 -8.43 18.76
CA VAL A 493 -7.57 -7.16 18.80
C VAL A 493 -7.57 -6.44 17.46
N ARG A 494 -6.45 -6.46 16.73
CA ARG A 494 -6.35 -5.91 15.38
C ARG A 494 -7.30 -6.62 14.43
N PHE A 495 -7.62 -7.90 14.63
CA PHE A 495 -8.59 -8.61 13.80
C PHE A 495 -10.05 -8.47 14.24
N GLY A 496 -10.33 -7.48 15.10
CA GLY A 496 -11.69 -7.18 15.53
C GLY A 496 -12.17 -8.02 16.71
N ASN A 497 -11.34 -8.89 17.28
CA ASN A 497 -11.71 -9.57 18.52
C ASN A 497 -11.83 -8.54 19.66
N PRO A 498 -12.96 -8.49 20.38
CA PRO A 498 -13.06 -7.62 21.53
C PRO A 498 -12.03 -8.00 22.60
N GLY A 499 -11.24 -7.03 23.07
CA GLY A 499 -10.15 -7.26 24.03
C GLY A 499 -10.40 -6.71 25.44
N LEU A 500 -9.94 -7.45 26.45
CA LEU A 500 -9.81 -7.01 27.84
C LEU A 500 -8.40 -7.32 28.33
N ILE A 501 -7.71 -6.32 28.86
CA ILE A 501 -6.41 -6.51 29.53
C ILE A 501 -6.60 -6.29 31.03
N ILE A 502 -6.09 -7.20 31.83
CA ILE A 502 -5.88 -7.03 33.26
C ILE A 502 -4.36 -7.10 33.47
N THR A 503 -3.78 -6.08 34.09
CA THR A 503 -2.31 -5.90 34.11
C THR A 503 -1.85 -5.21 35.39
N THR A 504 -0.61 -5.47 35.81
CA THR A 504 0.05 -4.74 36.91
C THR A 504 0.56 -3.36 36.48
N SER A 505 0.67 -3.13 35.17
CA SER A 505 1.20 -1.89 34.59
C SER A 505 0.11 -0.84 34.38
N HIS A 506 0.46 0.44 34.52
CA HIS A 506 -0.49 1.53 34.32
C HIS A 506 -1.03 1.55 32.86
N PRO A 507 -2.34 1.77 32.61
CA PRO A 507 -2.92 1.69 31.26
C PRO A 507 -2.22 2.55 30.22
N ALA A 508 -1.87 3.81 30.55
CA ALA A 508 -1.17 4.71 29.63
C ALA A 508 0.24 4.23 29.22
N HIS A 509 0.88 3.37 30.04
CA HIS A 509 2.16 2.77 29.67
C HIS A 509 1.94 1.60 28.72
N VAL A 510 1.01 0.70 29.05
CA VAL A 510 0.63 -0.45 28.22
C VAL A 510 0.19 -0.02 26.82
N ARG A 511 -0.62 1.04 26.72
CA ARG A 511 -1.04 1.60 25.43
C ARG A 511 0.13 2.04 24.57
N ARG A 512 1.08 2.78 25.16
CA ARG A 512 2.25 3.32 24.47
C ARG A 512 3.27 2.26 24.09
N GLU A 513 3.53 1.29 24.97
CA GLU A 513 4.56 0.27 24.73
C GLU A 513 4.09 -0.79 23.73
N HIS A 514 2.81 -1.14 23.73
CA HIS A 514 2.28 -2.28 22.96
C HIS A 514 1.27 -1.88 21.89
N ASN A 515 1.15 -0.58 21.56
CA ASN A 515 0.25 -0.03 20.55
C ASN A 515 -1.22 -0.50 20.72
N ILE A 516 -1.71 -0.51 21.96
CA ILE A 516 -3.08 -0.97 22.27
C ILE A 516 -4.08 0.16 22.01
N PRO A 517 -5.07 -0.02 21.11
CA PRO A 517 -6.06 1.01 20.78
C PRO A 517 -6.90 1.46 21.97
N GLU A 518 -7.33 2.74 22.00
CA GLU A 518 -8.12 3.33 23.09
C GLU A 518 -9.43 2.59 23.37
N ARG A 519 -10.06 2.00 22.34
CA ARG A 519 -11.29 1.20 22.46
C ARG A 519 -11.15 -0.03 23.37
N ILE A 520 -9.93 -0.46 23.66
CA ILE A 520 -9.67 -1.65 24.49
C ILE A 520 -9.72 -1.27 25.96
N THR A 521 -10.50 -2.04 26.72
CA THR A 521 -10.60 -1.92 28.16
C THR A 521 -9.34 -2.48 28.81
N ILE A 522 -8.69 -1.67 29.65
CA ILE A 522 -7.53 -2.06 30.46
C ILE A 522 -7.89 -1.85 31.92
N LEU A 523 -7.80 -2.91 32.72
CA LEU A 523 -8.01 -2.91 34.15
C LEU A 523 -6.65 -3.02 34.85
N TRP A 524 -6.36 -2.06 35.71
CA TRP A 524 -5.10 -1.96 36.42
C TRP A 524 -5.18 -2.67 37.77
N LEU A 525 -4.35 -3.69 37.99
CA LEU A 525 -4.22 -4.36 39.28
C LEU A 525 -3.46 -3.46 40.25
N SER A 526 -4.22 -2.70 41.04
CA SER A 526 -3.69 -1.66 41.93
C SER A 526 -4.63 -1.42 43.10
N LYS A 527 -4.07 -0.96 44.23
CA LYS A 527 -4.84 -0.55 45.41
C LYS A 527 -5.37 0.89 45.30
N VAL A 528 -5.05 1.60 44.21
CA VAL A 528 -5.52 2.95 43.96
C VAL A 528 -7.02 2.94 43.66
N GLU A 529 -7.77 3.87 44.25
CA GLU A 529 -9.22 4.00 44.05
C GLU A 529 -9.54 4.82 42.81
N VAL A 530 -9.55 4.15 41.65
CA VAL A 530 -10.00 4.70 40.36
C VAL A 530 -10.84 3.67 39.60
N ASP A 531 -11.74 4.11 38.72
CA ASP A 531 -12.72 3.25 38.05
C ASP A 531 -12.12 2.12 37.20
N TYR A 532 -10.91 2.34 36.68
CA TYR A 532 -10.16 1.38 35.87
C TYR A 532 -9.15 0.56 36.70
N ALA A 533 -9.15 0.69 38.03
CA ALA A 533 -8.30 -0.11 38.92
C ALA A 533 -9.12 -1.16 39.68
N ILE A 534 -8.48 -2.29 39.96
CA ILE A 534 -9.03 -3.38 40.76
C ILE A 534 -7.98 -3.80 41.78
N SER A 535 -8.37 -3.84 43.05
CA SER A 535 -7.47 -4.36 44.08
C SER A 535 -7.10 -5.82 43.78
N PRO A 536 -5.81 -6.19 43.79
CA PRO A 536 -5.36 -7.56 43.57
C PRO A 536 -5.90 -8.54 44.63
N SER A 537 -6.33 -8.03 45.80
CA SER A 537 -6.94 -8.84 46.86
C SER A 537 -8.40 -9.23 46.58
N ASN A 538 -9.03 -8.65 45.55
CA ASN A 538 -10.44 -8.83 45.27
C ASN A 538 -10.67 -9.75 44.06
N LEU A 539 -10.29 -11.02 44.21
CA LEU A 539 -10.39 -12.04 43.15
C LEU A 539 -11.82 -12.19 42.60
N GLY A 540 -12.84 -11.98 43.44
CA GLY A 540 -14.25 -12.01 43.02
C GLY A 540 -14.58 -10.92 41.98
N ILE A 541 -14.15 -9.68 42.21
CA ILE A 541 -14.34 -8.58 41.24
C ILE A 541 -13.61 -8.87 39.94
N ILE A 542 -12.39 -9.42 39.99
CA ILE A 542 -11.63 -9.80 38.79
C ILE A 542 -12.45 -10.80 37.96
N ARG A 543 -12.93 -11.88 38.59
CA ARG A 543 -13.78 -12.90 37.95
C ARG A 543 -15.04 -12.26 37.34
N ASP A 544 -15.74 -11.43 38.09
CA ASP A 544 -17.02 -10.84 37.67
C ASP A 544 -16.83 -9.87 36.49
N ARG A 545 -15.74 -9.10 36.48
CA ARG A 545 -15.36 -8.22 35.36
C ARG A 545 -15.05 -9.01 34.10
N ILE A 546 -14.32 -10.12 34.22
CA ILE A 546 -14.05 -11.03 33.09
C ILE A 546 -15.37 -11.61 32.57
N SER A 547 -16.22 -12.14 33.45
CA SER A 547 -17.52 -12.71 33.11
C SER A 547 -18.43 -11.72 32.39
N ALA A 548 -18.57 -10.51 32.94
CA ALA A 548 -19.38 -9.45 32.36
C ALA A 548 -18.86 -8.99 30.99
N PHE A 549 -17.55 -9.08 30.76
CA PHE A 549 -16.94 -8.75 29.49
C PHE A 549 -17.20 -9.83 28.43
N VAL A 550 -16.93 -11.10 28.74
CA VAL A 550 -17.03 -12.18 27.75
C VAL A 550 -18.49 -12.55 27.42
N SER A 551 -19.42 -12.39 28.37
CA SER A 551 -20.85 -12.71 28.18
C SER A 551 -21.55 -11.81 27.15
N LYS A 552 -21.00 -10.63 26.87
CA LYS A 552 -21.57 -9.66 25.92
C LYS A 552 -20.93 -9.72 24.53
N LYS A 553 -19.86 -10.51 24.35
CA LYS A 553 -18.91 -10.37 23.25
C LYS A 553 -18.45 -11.74 22.76
N GLU A 554 -18.92 -12.13 21.58
CA GLU A 554 -18.45 -13.35 20.92
C GLU A 554 -16.94 -13.28 20.62
N ASN A 555 -16.26 -14.43 20.68
CA ASN A 555 -14.85 -14.57 20.30
C ASN A 555 -13.88 -13.58 20.98
N SER A 556 -14.23 -13.09 22.16
CA SER A 556 -13.44 -12.11 22.90
C SER A 556 -12.11 -12.68 23.40
N VAL A 557 -11.13 -11.81 23.62
CA VAL A 557 -9.82 -12.16 24.17
C VAL A 557 -9.60 -11.43 25.50
N VAL A 558 -9.19 -12.19 26.51
CA VAL A 558 -8.84 -11.71 27.83
C VAL A 558 -7.37 -12.00 28.07
N MET A 559 -6.61 -10.99 28.45
CA MET A 559 -5.24 -11.16 28.91
C MET A 559 -5.16 -10.85 30.40
N LEU A 560 -4.61 -11.78 31.18
CA LEU A 560 -4.37 -11.62 32.61
C LEU A 560 -2.87 -11.63 32.86
N GLU A 561 -2.27 -10.45 32.80
CA GLU A 561 -0.88 -10.18 33.16
C GLU A 561 -0.82 -9.75 34.63
N GLY A 562 -0.02 -10.43 35.45
CA GLY A 562 -0.01 -10.22 36.91
C GLY A 562 -0.44 -11.42 37.74
N LEU A 563 -0.41 -12.63 37.16
CA LEU A 563 -0.64 -13.87 37.89
C LEU A 563 0.27 -13.99 39.12
N GLU A 564 1.56 -13.66 38.98
CA GLU A 564 2.56 -13.66 40.04
C GLU A 564 2.17 -12.71 41.17
N TYR A 565 1.62 -11.54 40.82
CA TYR A 565 1.18 -10.55 41.80
C TYR A 565 -0.07 -11.03 42.57
N LEU A 566 -1.00 -11.68 41.87
CA LEU A 566 -2.18 -12.30 42.51
C LEU A 566 -1.79 -13.42 43.46
N ILE A 567 -0.84 -14.28 43.07
CA ILE A 567 -0.31 -15.36 43.92
C ILE A 567 0.39 -14.79 45.15
N THR A 568 1.24 -13.78 44.96
CA THR A 568 1.95 -13.14 46.09
C THR A 568 0.98 -12.45 47.06
N THR A 569 -0.13 -11.93 46.56
CA THR A 569 -1.12 -11.21 47.38
C THR A 569 -2.12 -12.14 48.09
N ASN A 570 -2.55 -13.22 47.45
CA ASN A 570 -3.67 -14.06 47.92
C ASN A 570 -3.28 -15.50 48.24
N GLY A 571 -2.08 -15.93 47.86
CA GLY A 571 -1.67 -17.33 47.86
C GLY A 571 -2.05 -18.08 46.57
N PHE A 572 -1.34 -19.18 46.34
CA PHE A 572 -1.49 -19.99 45.12
C PHE A 572 -2.86 -20.65 45.02
N ASP A 573 -3.36 -21.27 46.10
CA ASP A 573 -4.62 -22.04 46.05
C ASP A 573 -5.84 -21.19 45.68
N LEU A 574 -5.95 -19.98 46.24
CA LEU A 574 -7.03 -19.05 45.91
C LEU A 574 -6.90 -18.53 44.47
N THR A 575 -5.68 -18.26 44.02
CA THR A 575 -5.43 -17.82 42.64
C THR A 575 -5.71 -18.93 41.65
N LEU A 576 -5.31 -20.17 41.95
CA LEU A 576 -5.60 -21.35 41.13
C LEU A 576 -7.11 -21.58 40.99
N LYS A 577 -7.87 -21.41 42.09
CA LYS A 577 -9.34 -21.47 42.05
C LYS A 577 -9.93 -20.38 41.15
N LEU A 578 -9.44 -19.14 41.23
CA LEU A 578 -9.83 -18.07 40.30
C LEU A 578 -9.55 -18.49 38.84
N MET A 579 -8.38 -19.08 38.56
CA MET A 579 -8.01 -19.50 37.21
C MET A 579 -8.91 -20.63 36.69
N HIS A 580 -9.37 -21.54 37.56
CA HIS A 580 -10.38 -22.54 37.21
C HIS A 580 -11.72 -21.89 36.86
N ASP A 581 -12.23 -20.98 37.70
CA ASP A 581 -13.49 -20.26 37.44
C ASP A 581 -13.42 -19.46 36.13
N VAL A 582 -12.31 -18.74 35.90
CA VAL A 582 -12.10 -17.96 34.68
C VAL A 582 -12.01 -18.86 33.45
N ARG A 583 -11.36 -20.02 33.54
CA ARG A 583 -11.33 -20.99 32.45
C ARG A 583 -12.72 -21.48 32.09
N GLU A 584 -13.56 -21.81 33.06
CA GLU A 584 -14.95 -22.22 32.79
C GLU A 584 -15.74 -21.13 32.07
N ILE A 585 -15.63 -19.89 32.54
CA ILE A 585 -16.21 -18.70 31.90
C ILE A 585 -15.73 -18.58 30.44
N VAL A 586 -14.43 -18.77 30.20
CA VAL A 586 -13.81 -18.68 28.87
C VAL A 586 -14.31 -19.78 27.94
N VAL A 587 -14.42 -21.02 28.42
CA VAL A 587 -14.93 -22.16 27.65
C VAL A 587 -16.39 -21.93 27.25
N VAL A 588 -17.25 -21.58 28.21
CA VAL A 588 -18.69 -21.39 27.99
C VAL A 588 -18.97 -20.28 26.97
N ASN A 589 -18.23 -19.17 27.07
CA ASN A 589 -18.43 -18.01 26.19
C ASN A 589 -17.58 -18.08 24.90
N ARG A 590 -16.86 -19.19 24.67
CA ARG A 590 -15.91 -19.34 23.56
C ARG A 590 -14.91 -18.16 23.45
N ALA A 591 -14.52 -17.59 24.59
CA ALA A 591 -13.50 -16.56 24.67
C ALA A 591 -12.09 -17.20 24.62
N ARG A 592 -11.06 -16.37 24.56
CA ARG A 592 -9.65 -16.79 24.66
C ARG A 592 -9.04 -16.17 25.91
N LEU A 593 -8.31 -16.96 26.68
CA LEU A 593 -7.55 -16.46 27.83
C LEU A 593 -6.06 -16.57 27.56
N ILE A 594 -5.33 -15.47 27.70
CA ILE A 594 -3.87 -15.42 27.61
C ILE A 594 -3.32 -15.06 28.98
N VAL A 595 -2.45 -15.91 29.52
CA VAL A 595 -1.82 -15.72 30.83
C VAL A 595 -0.31 -15.78 30.63
N PRO A 596 0.39 -14.63 30.52
CA PRO A 596 1.83 -14.63 30.58
C PRO A 596 2.30 -15.08 31.96
N VAL A 597 3.37 -15.86 31.98
CA VAL A 597 4.01 -16.29 33.22
C VAL A 597 5.52 -16.43 33.03
N ALA A 598 6.29 -15.99 34.03
CA ALA A 598 7.70 -16.32 34.10
C ALA A 598 7.86 -17.70 34.76
N PRO A 599 8.36 -18.75 34.07
CA PRO A 599 8.47 -20.10 34.64
C PRO A 599 9.28 -20.16 35.94
N LEU A 600 10.26 -19.25 36.09
CA LEU A 600 11.12 -19.14 37.27
C LEU A 600 10.47 -18.38 38.45
N ALA A 601 9.31 -17.76 38.25
CA ALA A 601 8.59 -17.03 39.30
C ALA A 601 7.63 -17.92 40.10
N LEU A 602 7.44 -19.18 39.69
CA LEU A 602 6.56 -20.15 40.34
C LEU A 602 7.37 -21.34 40.84
N GLU A 603 6.86 -22.00 41.89
CA GLU A 603 7.39 -23.31 42.26
C GLU A 603 7.10 -24.34 41.15
N PRO A 604 7.99 -25.32 40.90
CA PRO A 604 7.81 -26.30 39.82
C PRO A 604 6.45 -27.01 39.86
N LYS A 605 5.97 -27.35 41.06
CA LYS A 605 4.66 -27.99 41.25
C LYS A 605 3.50 -27.05 40.87
N GLN A 606 3.61 -25.77 41.21
CA GLN A 606 2.59 -24.76 40.89
C GLN A 606 2.49 -24.57 39.37
N LEU A 607 3.64 -24.47 38.70
CA LEU A 607 3.71 -24.34 37.24
C LEU A 607 3.10 -25.57 36.55
N GLU A 608 3.45 -26.79 36.97
CA GLU A 608 2.88 -28.02 36.41
C GLU A 608 1.36 -28.12 36.62
N MET A 609 0.85 -27.66 37.76
CA MET A 609 -0.58 -27.58 37.98
C MET A 609 -1.25 -26.66 36.95
N MET A 610 -0.64 -25.51 36.62
CA MET A 610 -1.16 -24.59 35.59
C MET A 610 -1.07 -25.17 34.18
N ARG A 611 0.07 -25.77 33.81
CA ARG A 611 0.27 -26.44 32.51
C ARG A 611 -0.75 -27.53 32.25
N ARG A 612 -1.25 -28.21 33.30
CA ARG A 612 -2.21 -29.31 33.15
C ARG A 612 -3.58 -28.88 32.61
N PHE A 613 -3.98 -27.62 32.78
CA PHE A 613 -5.32 -27.16 32.34
C PHE A 613 -5.30 -26.03 31.32
N MET A 614 -4.13 -25.55 30.92
CA MET A 614 -3.94 -24.54 29.88
C MET A 614 -3.03 -25.06 28.77
N GLU A 615 -3.24 -24.59 27.55
CA GLU A 615 -2.34 -24.88 26.43
C GLU A 615 -1.05 -24.07 26.62
N VAL A 616 0.11 -24.75 26.63
CA VAL A 616 1.40 -24.12 26.88
C VAL A 616 1.97 -23.56 25.57
N ILE A 617 2.36 -22.29 25.61
CA ILE A 617 3.07 -21.62 24.51
C ILE A 617 4.43 -21.19 25.04
N GLN A 618 5.49 -21.81 24.51
CA GLN A 618 6.87 -21.43 24.81
C GLN A 618 7.29 -20.31 23.87
N THR A 619 7.81 -19.22 24.42
CA THR A 619 8.39 -18.15 23.60
C THR A 619 9.84 -18.50 23.27
N GLU A 620 10.17 -18.66 21.99
CA GLU A 620 11.57 -18.66 21.56
C GLU A 620 12.14 -17.26 21.83
N GLU A 621 13.14 -17.16 22.71
CA GLU A 621 13.82 -15.89 22.97
C GLU A 621 14.55 -15.47 21.68
N GLU A 622 14.16 -14.33 21.09
CA GLU A 622 14.97 -13.62 20.09
C GLU A 622 16.30 -13.24 20.79
N THR A 623 17.35 -14.05 20.55
CA THR A 623 18.72 -13.80 20.99
C THR A 623 19.31 -12.54 20.39
#